data_AF-A0A453FMM4-F1
#
_entry.id   AF-A0A453FMM4-F1
#
_cell.length_a   1.000
_cell.length_b   1.000
_cell.length_c   1.000
_cell.angle_alpha   90.00
_cell.angle_beta   90.00
_cell.angle_gamma   90.00
#
_symmetry.space_group_name_H-M   'P 1'
#
loop_
_entity.id
_entity.type
_entity.pdbx_description
1 polymer ?
#
loop_
_entity_poly.entity_id
_entity_poly.type
_entity_poly.pdbx_seq_one_letter_code
_entity_poly.pdbx_strand_id
1 'polypeptide(L)'
;IAESEDMIKVAVDGLIKNGFINYYGLQRFGSASVPTHLVGATLLRGEWRSAVSLILDPREGECDDMNGVREHYKEHGDIDVAIRNFPRRLIAERAILQRLKKYPGNYLQALMAIPRTLRLRYVHSYQSYLWNHAASMRAGMYGLSGVIEGDLVYKKECPGEGTVTDASENNDDHTNASEMDIFAETLPEETIQSVKIADSEDLLKAVYTLEDVVLPLPG
;
A
#
# COMPACT_ATOMS: atom_id res chain seq x y z
N ILE A 1 -31.10 -6.87 9.64
CA ILE A 1 -32.41 -6.46 9.10
C ILE A 1 -32.25 -6.51 7.60
N ALA A 2 -32.86 -7.49 6.92
CA ALA A 2 -32.80 -7.53 5.47
C ALA A 2 -33.62 -6.34 4.95
N GLU A 3 -32.95 -5.41 4.27
CA GLU A 3 -33.61 -4.33 3.54
C GLU A 3 -34.52 -4.94 2.47
N SER A 4 -35.62 -4.25 2.12
CA SER A 4 -36.62 -4.77 1.18
C SER A 4 -35.97 -5.13 -0.16
N GLU A 5 -36.51 -6.12 -0.86
CA GLU A 5 -36.00 -6.56 -2.17
C GLU A 5 -35.88 -5.39 -3.17
N ASP A 6 -36.76 -4.40 -3.07
CA ASP A 6 -36.74 -3.21 -3.91
C ASP A 6 -35.53 -2.32 -3.60
N MET A 7 -35.14 -2.19 -2.33
CA MET A 7 -33.95 -1.42 -1.95
C MET A 7 -32.67 -2.07 -2.46
N ILE A 8 -32.60 -3.40 -2.41
CA ILE A 8 -31.47 -4.16 -2.98
C ILE A 8 -31.39 -3.93 -4.50
N LYS A 9 -32.52 -4.00 -5.21
CA LYS A 9 -32.56 -3.72 -6.66
C LYS A 9 -32.07 -2.32 -6.99
N VAL A 10 -32.57 -1.30 -6.29
CA VAL A 10 -32.15 0.10 -6.50
C VAL A 10 -30.65 0.29 -6.24
N ALA A 11 -30.10 -0.33 -5.18
CA ALA A 11 -28.69 -0.23 -4.87
C ALA A 11 -27.81 -0.93 -5.93
N VAL A 12 -28.20 -2.12 -6.39
CA VAL A 12 -27.48 -2.85 -7.44
C VAL A 12 -27.54 -2.12 -8.77
N ASP A 13 -28.71 -1.60 -9.17
CA ASP A 13 -28.86 -0.81 -10.39
C ASP A 13 -28.01 0.47 -10.35
N GLY A 14 -27.93 1.12 -9.18
CA GLY A 14 -27.06 2.26 -8.95
C GLY A 14 -25.57 1.92 -9.10
N LEU A 15 -25.15 0.78 -8.58
CA LEU A 15 -23.77 0.29 -8.69
C LEU A 15 -23.41 -0.08 -10.15
N ILE A 16 -24.32 -0.74 -10.87
CA ILE A 16 -24.12 -1.08 -12.29
C ILE A 16 -23.99 0.18 -13.14
N LYS A 17 -24.82 1.20 -12.86
CA LYS A 17 -24.87 2.43 -13.66
C LYS A 17 -23.70 3.38 -13.39
N ASN A 18 -23.31 3.53 -12.13
CA ASN A 18 -22.35 4.56 -11.71
C ASN A 18 -20.99 4.01 -11.27
N GLY A 19 -20.87 2.69 -11.09
CA GLY A 19 -19.70 2.06 -10.52
C GLY A 19 -19.51 2.39 -9.03
N PHE A 20 -18.26 2.29 -8.59
CA PHE A 20 -17.84 2.59 -7.22
C PHE A 20 -16.46 3.24 -7.21
N ILE A 21 -16.14 3.95 -6.13
CA ILE A 21 -14.79 4.51 -5.93
C ILE A 21 -13.84 3.36 -5.60
N ASN A 22 -12.77 3.23 -6.38
CA ASN A 22 -11.79 2.14 -6.27
C ASN A 22 -10.85 2.26 -5.05
N TYR A 23 -11.41 2.29 -3.84
CA TYR A 23 -10.64 2.37 -2.60
C TYR A 23 -9.83 1.10 -2.32
N TYR A 24 -8.67 1.27 -1.68
CA TYR A 24 -8.02 0.17 -0.98
C TYR A 24 -8.85 -0.25 0.23
N GLY A 25 -9.30 -1.50 0.24
CA GLY A 25 -10.11 -2.06 1.33
C GLY A 25 -9.32 -2.32 2.62
N LEU A 26 -10.05 -2.62 3.71
CA LEU A 26 -9.48 -2.83 5.05
C LEU A 26 -8.36 -3.89 5.10
N GLN A 27 -8.44 -4.92 4.25
CA GLN A 27 -7.40 -5.94 4.13
C GLN A 27 -6.00 -5.35 3.85
N ARG A 28 -5.92 -4.23 3.10
CA ARG A 28 -4.66 -3.56 2.77
C ARG A 28 -3.97 -2.95 3.98
N PHE A 29 -4.72 -2.63 5.02
CA PHE A 29 -4.24 -1.99 6.25
C PHE A 29 -4.03 -2.99 7.39
N GLY A 30 -4.24 -4.28 7.14
CA GLY A 30 -4.15 -5.36 8.12
C GLY A 30 -5.41 -5.46 8.99
N SER A 31 -5.57 -6.60 9.65
CA SER A 31 -6.72 -6.89 10.52
C SER A 31 -6.40 -6.71 12.01
N ALA A 32 -5.18 -6.28 12.34
CA ALA A 32 -4.78 -6.01 13.72
C ALA A 32 -5.27 -4.62 14.15
N SER A 33 -5.41 -4.40 15.46
CA SER A 33 -5.84 -3.10 16.00
C SER A 33 -4.85 -1.97 15.76
N VAL A 34 -3.55 -2.28 15.65
CA VAL A 34 -2.55 -1.32 15.16
C VAL A 34 -2.61 -1.31 13.63
N PRO A 35 -3.06 -0.21 13.01
CA PRO A 35 -3.16 -0.15 11.56
C PRO A 35 -1.78 -0.14 10.91
N THR A 36 -1.60 -0.98 9.88
CA THR A 36 -0.32 -1.19 9.18
C THR A 36 0.25 0.12 8.60
N HIS A 37 -0.62 1.05 8.20
CA HIS A 37 -0.22 2.33 7.62
C HIS A 37 0.43 3.28 8.64
N LEU A 38 0.15 3.15 9.94
CA LEU A 38 0.83 3.94 10.98
C LEU A 38 2.29 3.52 11.14
N VAL A 39 2.57 2.22 11.01
CA VAL A 39 3.96 1.71 10.94
C VAL A 39 4.64 2.25 9.68
N GLY A 40 3.95 2.25 8.54
CA GLY A 40 4.47 2.87 7.31
C GLY A 40 4.83 4.35 7.46
N ALA A 41 3.94 5.13 8.09
CA ALA A 41 4.15 6.54 8.35
C ALA A 41 5.37 6.80 9.24
N THR A 42 5.52 6.05 10.34
CA THR A 42 6.66 6.19 11.26
C THR A 42 7.99 5.79 10.60
N LEU A 43 7.98 4.76 9.74
CA LEU A 43 9.15 4.38 8.95
C LEU A 43 9.59 5.51 8.01
N LEU A 44 8.67 6.15 7.30
CA LEU A 44 9.00 7.25 6.37
C LEU A 44 9.50 8.50 7.09
N ARG A 45 9.08 8.74 8.34
CA ARG A 45 9.60 9.85 9.17
C ARG A 45 10.96 9.58 9.79
N GLY A 46 11.49 8.35 9.68
CA GLY A 46 12.74 7.96 10.32
C GLY A 46 12.62 7.72 11.82
N GLU A 47 11.41 7.54 12.34
CA GLU A 47 11.13 7.33 13.77
C GLU A 47 11.31 5.84 14.13
N TRP A 48 12.55 5.34 14.05
CA TRP A 48 12.84 3.90 14.15
C TRP A 48 12.39 3.25 15.46
N ARG A 49 12.60 3.94 16.58
CA ARG A 49 12.17 3.45 17.90
C ARG A 49 10.65 3.33 17.97
N SER A 50 9.94 4.35 17.49
CA SER A 50 8.47 4.37 17.45
C SER A 50 7.92 3.26 16.56
N ALA A 51 8.52 3.04 15.39
CA ALA A 51 8.13 1.94 14.49
C ALA A 51 8.33 0.56 15.15
N VAL A 52 9.43 0.36 15.88
CA VAL A 52 9.65 -0.87 16.65
C VAL A 52 8.60 -1.03 17.76
N SER A 53 8.31 0.03 18.51
CA SER A 53 7.25 0.02 19.53
C SER A 53 5.88 -0.30 18.93
N LEU A 54 5.49 0.30 17.80
CA LEU A 54 4.22 -0.03 17.14
C LEU A 54 4.10 -1.51 16.74
N ILE A 55 5.23 -2.17 16.44
CA ILE A 55 5.25 -3.59 16.06
C ILE A 55 5.26 -4.50 17.30
N LEU A 56 5.92 -4.11 18.39
CA LEU A 56 6.17 -4.95 19.57
C LEU A 56 5.21 -4.70 20.74
N ASP A 57 4.67 -3.49 20.90
CA ASP A 57 3.86 -3.11 22.05
C ASP A 57 2.51 -3.86 22.09
N PRO A 58 1.93 -4.03 23.29
CA PRO A 58 0.59 -4.59 23.48
C PRO A 58 -0.46 -3.81 22.70
N ARG A 59 -1.50 -4.51 22.23
CA ARG A 59 -2.52 -3.91 21.37
C ARG A 59 -3.91 -4.46 21.67
N GLU A 60 -4.91 -3.59 21.58
CA GLU A 60 -6.30 -3.96 21.88
C GLU A 60 -6.81 -5.03 20.89
N GLY A 61 -7.66 -5.94 21.35
CA GLY A 61 -8.26 -6.96 20.47
C GLY A 61 -7.32 -8.09 20.01
N GLU A 62 -6.06 -8.12 20.43
CA GLU A 62 -5.22 -9.33 20.34
C GLU A 62 -5.56 -10.30 21.49
N CYS A 63 -5.33 -11.60 21.31
CA CYS A 63 -5.64 -12.58 22.36
C CYS A 63 -4.76 -12.37 23.60
N ASP A 64 -5.34 -12.58 24.79
CA ASP A 64 -4.73 -12.25 26.09
C ASP A 64 -3.33 -12.86 26.26
N ASP A 65 -3.12 -14.11 25.85
CA ASP A 65 -1.81 -14.78 25.91
C ASP A 65 -0.70 -14.00 25.16
N MET A 66 -1.04 -13.43 24.01
CA MET A 66 -0.09 -12.68 23.18
C MET A 66 0.15 -11.28 23.73
N ASN A 67 -0.89 -10.63 24.24
CA ASN A 67 -0.75 -9.35 24.92
C ASN A 67 0.09 -9.47 26.18
N GLY A 68 -0.09 -10.53 26.98
CA GLY A 68 0.75 -10.78 28.16
C GLY A 68 2.24 -10.92 27.83
N VAL A 69 2.59 -11.55 26.69
CA VAL A 69 3.99 -11.62 26.23
C VAL A 69 4.54 -10.24 25.85
N ARG A 70 3.74 -9.42 25.17
CA ARG A 70 4.10 -8.06 24.78
C ARG A 70 4.25 -7.14 25.99
N GLU A 71 3.36 -7.26 26.97
CA GLU A 71 3.38 -6.50 28.23
C GLU A 71 4.63 -6.85 29.03
N HIS A 72 4.89 -8.15 29.23
CA HIS A 72 6.09 -8.61 29.91
C HIS A 72 7.36 -8.09 29.23
N TYR A 73 7.43 -8.13 27.89
CA TYR A 73 8.55 -7.56 27.15
C TYR A 73 8.69 -6.04 27.36
N LYS A 74 7.57 -5.30 27.34
CA LYS A 74 7.55 -3.84 27.51
C LYS A 74 8.02 -3.41 28.91
N GLU A 75 7.65 -4.16 29.93
CA GLU A 75 8.01 -3.87 31.33
C GLU A 75 9.44 -4.28 31.68
N HIS A 76 9.85 -5.50 31.30
CA HIS A 76 11.10 -6.11 31.78
C HIS A 76 12.22 -6.07 30.73
N GLY A 77 11.89 -5.89 29.45
CA GLY A 77 12.88 -5.94 28.36
C GLY A 77 13.40 -7.35 28.03
N ASP A 78 12.76 -8.40 28.54
CA ASP A 78 13.21 -9.78 28.43
C ASP A 78 13.01 -10.37 27.03
N ILE A 79 13.99 -10.11 26.15
CA ILE A 79 13.98 -10.54 24.75
C ILE A 79 13.88 -12.08 24.63
N ASP A 80 14.58 -12.83 25.47
CA ASP A 80 14.60 -14.29 25.41
C ASP A 80 13.27 -14.96 25.78
N VAL A 81 12.52 -14.35 26.69
CA VAL A 81 11.17 -14.79 27.03
C VAL A 81 10.23 -14.47 25.87
N ALA A 82 10.30 -13.26 25.32
CA ALA A 82 9.47 -12.84 24.19
C ALA A 82 9.67 -13.71 22.94
N ILE A 83 10.91 -14.00 22.54
CA ILE A 83 11.20 -14.84 21.36
C ILE A 83 10.70 -16.28 21.55
N ARG A 84 10.76 -16.82 22.77
CA ARG A 84 10.29 -18.19 23.06
C ARG A 84 8.77 -18.29 22.99
N ASN A 85 8.07 -17.28 23.50
CA ASN A 85 6.61 -17.30 23.58
C ASN A 85 5.94 -16.79 22.28
N PHE A 86 6.62 -15.98 21.45
CA PHE A 86 6.04 -15.55 20.19
C PHE A 86 5.95 -16.67 19.15
N PRO A 87 4.76 -16.87 18.52
CA PRO A 87 4.55 -17.92 17.54
C PRO A 87 5.32 -17.62 16.25
N ARG A 88 5.66 -18.68 15.50
CA ARG A 88 6.50 -18.59 14.29
C ARG A 88 5.92 -17.67 13.19
N ARG A 89 4.60 -17.46 13.17
CA ARG A 89 3.90 -16.56 12.23
C ARG A 89 4.24 -15.08 12.43
N LEU A 90 4.71 -14.67 13.61
CA LEU A 90 5.11 -13.30 13.91
C LEU A 90 6.55 -13.03 13.43
N ILE A 91 6.71 -13.01 12.11
CA ILE A 91 8.02 -12.93 11.45
C ILE A 91 8.70 -11.60 11.77
N ALA A 92 7.97 -10.48 11.72
CA ALA A 92 8.53 -9.15 11.97
C ALA A 92 9.00 -9.02 13.42
N GLU A 93 8.13 -9.35 14.39
CA GLU A 93 8.41 -9.24 15.82
C GLU A 93 9.63 -10.07 16.21
N ARG A 94 9.68 -11.33 15.76
CA ARG A 94 10.81 -12.23 16.04
C ARG A 94 12.12 -11.72 15.42
N ALA A 95 12.08 -11.23 14.18
CA ALA A 95 13.27 -10.69 13.51
C ALA A 95 13.83 -9.45 14.22
N ILE A 96 12.95 -8.54 14.65
CA ILE A 96 13.32 -7.35 15.42
C ILE A 96 13.98 -7.76 16.74
N LEU A 97 13.33 -8.63 17.50
CA LEU A 97 13.84 -9.07 18.81
C LEU A 97 15.20 -9.78 18.70
N GLN A 98 15.38 -10.66 17.71
CA GLN A 98 16.66 -11.32 17.46
C GLN A 98 17.79 -10.33 17.16
N ARG A 99 17.50 -9.26 16.40
CA ARG A 99 18.49 -8.21 16.15
C ARG A 99 18.78 -7.37 17.37
N LEU A 100 17.75 -6.96 18.11
CA LEU A 100 17.92 -6.17 19.33
C LEU A 100 18.71 -6.93 20.40
N LYS A 101 18.61 -8.27 20.44
CA LYS A 101 19.46 -9.10 21.30
C LYS A 101 20.95 -8.94 20.99
N LYS A 102 21.31 -8.88 19.70
CA LYS A 102 22.70 -8.77 19.26
C LYS A 102 23.22 -7.33 19.31
N TYR A 103 22.36 -6.36 19.02
CA TYR A 103 22.70 -4.94 18.95
C TYR A 103 21.64 -4.10 19.68
N PRO A 104 21.69 -4.03 21.03
CA PRO A 104 20.76 -3.25 21.81
C PRO A 104 20.76 -1.77 21.39
N GLY A 105 19.57 -1.16 21.32
CA GLY A 105 19.40 0.26 20.95
C GLY A 105 19.52 0.58 19.45
N ASN A 106 19.94 -0.37 18.61
CA ASN A 106 20.00 -0.15 17.15
C ASN A 106 18.69 -0.53 16.46
N TYR A 107 17.67 0.34 16.60
CA TYR A 107 16.32 0.11 16.06
C TYR A 107 16.27 0.04 14.54
N LEU A 108 17.10 0.82 13.84
CA LEU A 108 17.16 0.80 12.37
C LEU A 108 17.61 -0.59 11.87
N GLN A 109 18.69 -1.14 12.43
CA GLN A 109 19.16 -2.48 12.07
C GLN A 109 18.14 -3.57 12.46
N ALA A 110 17.38 -3.37 13.53
CA ALA A 110 16.30 -4.28 13.91
C ALA A 110 15.17 -4.31 12.87
N LEU A 111 14.72 -3.15 12.39
CA LEU A 111 13.74 -3.03 11.32
C LEU A 111 14.29 -3.56 9.98
N MET A 112 15.59 -3.38 9.71
CA MET A 112 16.24 -3.92 8.52
C MET A 112 16.34 -5.44 8.50
N ALA A 113 16.15 -6.13 9.63
CA ALA A 113 16.08 -7.59 9.66
C ALA A 113 14.73 -8.16 9.24
N ILE A 114 13.67 -7.34 9.23
CA ILE A 114 12.39 -7.76 8.69
C ILE A 114 12.58 -8.04 7.19
N PRO A 115 12.09 -9.17 6.65
CA PRO A 115 12.18 -9.46 5.21
C PRO A 115 11.66 -8.30 4.36
N ARG A 116 12.38 -7.97 3.27
CA ARG A 116 12.11 -6.78 2.44
C ARG A 116 10.64 -6.68 2.04
N THR A 117 10.05 -7.77 1.56
CA THR A 117 8.64 -7.82 1.14
C THR A 117 7.68 -7.45 2.27
N LEU A 118 7.91 -7.94 3.48
CA LEU A 118 7.08 -7.60 4.65
C LEU A 118 7.28 -6.14 5.06
N ARG A 119 8.51 -5.63 5.00
CA ARG A 119 8.81 -4.22 5.31
C ARG A 119 8.13 -3.26 4.34
N LEU A 120 8.13 -3.59 3.05
CA LEU A 120 7.46 -2.80 2.01
C LEU A 120 5.94 -2.74 2.22
N ARG A 121 5.31 -3.77 2.79
CA ARG A 121 3.86 -3.73 3.09
C ARG A 121 3.50 -2.56 4.00
N TYR A 122 4.34 -2.20 4.96
CA TYR A 122 4.10 -1.03 5.82
C TYR A 122 4.05 0.26 5.00
N VAL A 123 5.08 0.50 4.19
CA VAL A 123 5.18 1.68 3.33
C VAL A 123 4.03 1.73 2.31
N HIS A 124 3.77 0.62 1.62
CA HIS A 124 2.69 0.52 0.64
C HIS A 124 1.31 0.74 1.27
N SER A 125 1.09 0.27 2.49
CA SER A 125 -0.17 0.54 3.20
C SER A 125 -0.35 2.02 3.53
N TYR A 126 0.73 2.76 3.78
CA TYR A 126 0.65 4.22 3.96
C TYR A 126 0.39 4.96 2.66
N GLN A 127 0.99 4.53 1.54
CA GLN A 127 0.66 5.07 0.21
C GLN A 127 -0.82 4.83 -0.12
N SER A 128 -1.33 3.62 0.11
CA SER A 128 -2.76 3.29 -0.05
C SER A 128 -3.66 4.15 0.84
N TYR A 129 -3.23 4.46 2.06
CA TYR A 129 -3.97 5.33 2.98
C TYR A 129 -4.09 6.75 2.42
N LEU A 130 -2.96 7.33 1.99
CA LEU A 130 -2.94 8.67 1.38
C LEU A 130 -3.78 8.72 0.09
N TRP A 131 -3.70 7.68 -0.73
CA TRP A 131 -4.48 7.58 -1.95
C TRP A 131 -5.98 7.55 -1.66
N ASN A 132 -6.43 6.74 -0.68
CA ASN A 132 -7.84 6.73 -0.28
C ASN A 132 -8.30 8.13 0.16
N HIS A 133 -7.48 8.84 0.95
CA HIS A 133 -7.77 10.21 1.34
C HIS A 133 -7.86 11.16 0.15
N ALA A 134 -6.92 11.09 -0.80
CA ALA A 134 -6.93 11.91 -2.00
C ALA A 134 -8.17 11.63 -2.88
N ALA A 135 -8.54 10.36 -3.06
CA ALA A 135 -9.74 9.96 -3.80
C ALA A 135 -11.02 10.50 -3.15
N SER A 136 -11.15 10.38 -1.83
CA SER A 136 -12.27 10.96 -1.08
C SER A 136 -12.33 12.49 -1.22
N MET A 137 -11.18 13.17 -1.16
CA MET A 137 -11.10 14.62 -1.34
C MET A 137 -11.51 15.04 -2.76
N ARG A 138 -10.99 14.38 -3.80
CA ARG A 138 -11.34 14.64 -5.20
C ARG A 138 -12.83 14.46 -5.44
N ALA A 139 -13.42 13.38 -4.92
CA ALA A 139 -14.85 13.12 -5.02
C ALA A 139 -15.69 14.16 -4.24
N GLY A 140 -15.26 14.54 -3.03
CA GLY A 140 -15.98 15.50 -2.19
C GLY A 140 -15.94 16.94 -2.71
N MET A 141 -14.83 17.36 -3.28
CA MET A 141 -14.65 18.75 -3.77
C MET A 141 -15.32 18.99 -5.12
N TYR A 142 -15.23 18.04 -6.05
CA TYR A 142 -15.62 18.25 -7.45
C TYR A 142 -16.73 17.30 -7.91
N GLY A 143 -17.18 16.39 -7.05
CA GLY A 143 -18.22 15.41 -7.37
C GLY A 143 -17.73 14.28 -8.29
N LEU A 144 -18.70 13.47 -8.69
CA LEU A 144 -18.53 12.28 -9.54
C LEU A 144 -19.20 12.45 -10.92
N SER A 145 -19.55 13.70 -11.29
CA SER A 145 -20.33 13.96 -12.51
C SER A 145 -19.48 13.97 -13.79
N GLY A 146 -18.15 14.09 -13.67
CA GLY A 146 -17.26 14.10 -14.83
C GLY A 146 -15.82 14.46 -14.47
N VAL A 147 -14.99 14.49 -15.52
CA VAL A 147 -13.59 14.95 -15.49
C VAL A 147 -13.56 16.46 -15.31
N ILE A 148 -12.56 16.96 -14.59
CA ILE A 148 -12.28 18.38 -14.46
C ILE A 148 -10.92 18.74 -15.06
N GLU A 149 -10.72 20.01 -15.35
CA GLU A 149 -9.42 20.51 -15.81
C GLU A 149 -8.38 20.28 -14.70
N GLY A 150 -7.24 19.70 -15.07
CA GLY A 150 -6.20 19.31 -14.13
C GLY A 150 -6.27 17.87 -13.63
N ASP A 151 -7.35 17.12 -13.90
CA ASP A 151 -7.38 15.68 -13.61
C ASP A 151 -6.32 14.94 -14.44
N LEU A 152 -5.73 13.90 -13.87
CA LEU A 152 -4.86 13.00 -14.60
C LEU A 152 -5.73 11.93 -15.28
N VAL A 153 -5.51 11.70 -16.57
CA VAL A 153 -6.25 10.72 -17.37
C VAL A 153 -5.31 9.84 -18.20
N TYR A 154 -5.68 8.59 -18.44
CA TYR A 154 -4.96 7.77 -19.40
C TYR A 154 -5.11 8.34 -20.81
N LYS A 155 -4.00 8.46 -21.56
CA LYS A 155 -4.04 8.85 -22.96
C LYS A 155 -4.80 7.79 -23.75
N LYS A 156 -5.91 8.20 -24.36
CA LYS A 156 -6.56 7.42 -25.41
C LYS A 156 -5.79 7.66 -26.69
N GLU A 157 -5.36 6.58 -27.35
CA GLU A 157 -4.85 6.70 -28.71
C GLU A 157 -5.99 7.25 -29.58
N CYS A 158 -5.83 8.47 -30.08
CA CYS A 158 -6.68 8.95 -31.15
C CYS A 158 -6.40 8.07 -32.38
N PRO A 159 -7.41 7.44 -33.01
CA PRO A 159 -7.20 6.71 -34.25
C PRO A 159 -6.80 7.73 -35.34
N GLY A 160 -5.51 7.98 -35.50
CA GLY A 160 -5.02 9.00 -36.44
C GLY A 160 -3.54 9.38 -36.35
N GLU A 161 -2.81 9.12 -35.25
CA GLU A 161 -1.38 9.44 -35.17
C GLU A 161 -0.53 8.17 -35.04
N GLY A 162 0.25 7.90 -36.09
CA GLY A 162 1.11 6.73 -36.21
C GLY A 162 2.18 6.68 -35.12
N THR A 163 2.36 5.49 -34.56
CA THR A 163 3.45 5.11 -33.69
C THR A 163 4.80 5.33 -34.40
N VAL A 164 5.64 6.20 -33.84
CA VAL A 164 7.09 6.16 -34.07
C VAL A 164 7.68 5.43 -32.88
N THR A 165 7.88 4.13 -33.04
CA THR A 165 8.68 3.30 -32.13
C THR A 165 10.15 3.64 -32.38
N ASP A 166 10.79 4.35 -31.46
CA ASP A 166 12.24 4.52 -31.47
C ASP A 166 12.86 3.38 -30.65
N ALA A 167 13.26 2.33 -31.37
CA ALA A 167 14.08 1.26 -30.84
C ALA A 167 15.52 1.77 -30.76
N SER A 168 16.06 1.92 -29.55
CA SER A 168 17.50 1.97 -29.35
C SER A 168 17.95 0.75 -28.55
N GLU A 169 18.47 -0.21 -29.30
CA GLU A 169 19.36 -1.25 -28.82
C GLU A 169 20.63 -0.60 -28.24
N ASN A 170 21.11 -1.09 -27.11
CA ASN A 170 22.55 -1.29 -26.90
C ASN A 170 22.76 -2.36 -25.83
N ASN A 171 23.38 -3.45 -26.28
CA ASN A 171 23.96 -4.51 -25.48
C ASN A 171 25.27 -4.07 -24.83
N ASP A 172 25.67 -4.90 -23.87
CA ASP A 172 27.01 -5.17 -23.33
C ASP A 172 27.28 -4.65 -21.91
N ASP A 173 27.92 -5.38 -20.99
CA ASP A 173 28.22 -6.80 -20.84
C ASP A 173 28.95 -6.93 -19.47
N HIS A 174 28.72 -8.04 -18.74
CA HIS A 174 29.48 -8.65 -17.62
C HIS A 174 29.84 -7.79 -16.36
N THR A 175 29.80 -8.28 -15.10
CA THR A 175 30.22 -9.60 -14.58
C THR A 175 29.74 -9.82 -13.11
N ASN A 176 29.12 -10.99 -12.83
CA ASN A 176 29.20 -11.90 -11.64
C ASN A 176 29.20 -11.35 -10.19
N ALA A 177 28.54 -11.92 -9.16
CA ALA A 177 27.78 -13.15 -8.96
C ALA A 177 27.11 -13.10 -7.55
N SER A 178 25.91 -13.67 -7.39
CA SER A 178 25.60 -14.71 -6.38
C SER A 178 24.11 -15.06 -6.46
N GLU A 179 23.84 -16.30 -6.87
CA GLU A 179 22.53 -16.93 -6.92
C GLU A 179 21.81 -16.86 -5.57
N MET A 180 20.69 -16.15 -5.53
CA MET A 180 19.61 -16.41 -4.59
C MET A 180 18.32 -16.38 -5.38
N ASP A 181 17.81 -17.60 -5.60
CA ASP A 181 16.57 -17.98 -6.25
C ASP A 181 15.47 -16.90 -6.09
N ILE A 182 15.40 -16.05 -7.11
CA ILE A 182 14.35 -15.05 -7.27
C ILE A 182 13.14 -15.85 -7.75
N PHE A 183 12.19 -16.11 -6.85
CA PHE A 183 10.81 -16.27 -7.29
C PHE A 183 10.35 -14.90 -7.81
N ALA A 184 10.80 -14.58 -9.02
CA ALA A 184 10.15 -13.67 -9.91
C ALA A 184 8.88 -14.43 -10.30
N GLU A 185 7.81 -14.21 -9.54
CA GLU A 185 6.57 -13.94 -10.24
C GLU A 185 6.94 -12.81 -11.20
N THR A 186 7.14 -13.16 -12.47
CA THR A 186 7.18 -12.24 -13.58
C THR A 186 5.89 -11.45 -13.46
N LEU A 187 5.96 -10.30 -12.79
CA LEU A 187 4.96 -9.26 -12.96
C LEU A 187 4.87 -9.10 -14.48
N PRO A 188 3.68 -9.27 -15.10
CA PRO A 188 3.54 -8.98 -16.51
C PRO A 188 4.13 -7.58 -16.70
N GLU A 189 4.95 -7.40 -17.73
CA GLU A 189 5.43 -6.07 -18.13
C GLU A 189 4.21 -5.16 -18.14
N GLU A 190 4.06 -4.34 -17.11
CA GLU A 190 2.97 -3.40 -17.04
C GLU A 190 3.27 -2.44 -18.18
N THR A 191 2.57 -2.59 -19.31
CA THR A 191 2.50 -1.56 -20.34
C THR A 191 2.08 -0.29 -19.62
N ILE A 192 3.05 0.57 -19.31
CA ILE A 192 2.81 1.81 -18.58
C ILE A 192 1.97 2.67 -19.51
N GLN A 193 0.66 2.64 -19.25
CA GLN A 193 -0.29 3.40 -20.04
C GLN A 193 0.01 4.88 -19.81
N SER A 194 0.34 5.60 -20.88
CA SER A 194 0.78 6.99 -20.78
C SER A 194 -0.34 7.84 -20.17
N VAL A 195 -0.02 8.65 -19.17
CA VAL A 195 -0.95 9.57 -18.51
C VAL A 195 -0.74 10.99 -19.04
N LYS A 196 -1.82 11.77 -19.12
CA LYS A 196 -1.77 13.22 -19.36
C LYS A 196 -2.65 13.97 -18.37
N ILE A 197 -2.45 15.29 -18.29
CA ILE A 197 -3.35 16.20 -17.59
C ILE A 197 -4.49 16.57 -18.54
N ALA A 198 -5.74 16.49 -18.08
CA ALA A 198 -6.91 16.93 -18.82
C ALA A 198 -6.95 18.46 -18.91
N ASP A 199 -7.09 18.97 -20.14
CA ASP A 199 -7.16 20.41 -20.42
C ASP A 199 -8.58 20.84 -20.82
N SER A 200 -8.78 22.16 -21.03
CA SER A 200 -10.08 22.70 -21.41
C SER A 200 -10.57 22.17 -22.78
N GLU A 201 -9.66 21.80 -23.70
CA GLU A 201 -10.07 21.25 -25.00
C GLU A 201 -10.63 19.83 -24.87
N ASP A 202 -10.02 19.00 -24.03
CA ASP A 202 -10.49 17.64 -23.74
C ASP A 202 -11.90 17.64 -23.16
N LEU A 203 -12.19 18.62 -22.28
CA LEU A 203 -13.49 18.81 -21.67
C LEU A 203 -14.55 19.24 -22.70
N LEU A 204 -14.20 20.15 -23.61
CA LEU A 204 -15.10 20.58 -24.69
C LEU A 204 -15.41 19.45 -25.67
N LYS A 205 -14.41 18.62 -25.97
CA LYS A 205 -14.55 17.45 -26.85
C LYS A 205 -15.20 16.25 -26.15
N ALA A 206 -15.38 16.30 -24.82
CA ALA A 206 -15.94 15.23 -23.99
C ALA A 206 -15.29 13.85 -24.24
N VAL A 207 -13.96 13.83 -24.43
CA VAL A 207 -13.20 12.62 -24.80
C VAL A 207 -13.06 11.64 -23.63
N TYR A 208 -13.06 12.17 -22.41
CA TYR A 208 -12.82 11.41 -21.18
C TYR A 208 -14.05 11.37 -20.29
N THR A 209 -14.22 10.22 -19.62
CA THR A 209 -15.20 10.03 -18.56
C THR A 209 -14.47 9.91 -17.23
N LEU A 210 -15.23 9.88 -16.12
CA LEU A 210 -14.64 9.70 -14.79
C LEU A 210 -13.86 8.38 -14.65
N GLU A 211 -14.18 7.37 -15.45
CA GLU A 211 -13.48 6.07 -15.47
C GLU A 211 -12.05 6.18 -15.99
N ASP A 212 -11.75 7.22 -16.79
CA ASP A 212 -10.40 7.48 -17.30
C ASP A 212 -9.52 8.22 -16.29
N VAL A 213 -10.12 8.79 -15.23
CA VAL A 213 -9.42 9.59 -14.23
C VAL A 213 -8.61 8.68 -13.30
N VAL A 214 -7.34 9.03 -13.15
CA VAL A 214 -6.40 8.34 -12.28
C VAL A 214 -5.84 9.26 -11.21
N LEU A 215 -5.50 8.70 -10.07
CA LEU A 215 -4.78 9.40 -9.01
C LEU A 215 -3.46 8.67 -8.72
N PRO A 216 -2.35 9.40 -8.57
CA PRO A 216 -1.05 8.80 -8.35
C PRO A 216 -0.93 8.26 -6.93
N LEU A 217 -0.19 7.16 -6.76
CA LEU A 217 0.34 6.79 -5.46
C LEU A 217 1.56 7.68 -5.15
N PRO A 218 1.65 8.30 -3.95
CA PRO A 218 2.81 9.11 -3.61
C PRO A 218 4.08 8.24 -3.52
N GLY A 219 5.10 8.52 -4.33
CA GLY A 219 6.37 7.81 -4.30
C GLY A 219 7.19 7.96 -5.58
#